data_AF-A0A5R9NYC8-F1
#
_entry.id   AF-A0A5R9NYC8-F1
#
_cell.length_a   1.000
_cell.length_b   1.000
_cell.length_c   1.000
_cell.angle_alpha   90.00
_cell.angle_beta   90.00
_cell.angle_gamma   90.00
#
_symmetry.space_group_name_H-M   'P 1'
#
loop_
_entity.id
_entity.type
_entity.pdbx_description
1 polymer ?
#
loop_
_entity_poly.entity_id
_entity_poly.type
_entity_poly.pdbx_seq_one_letter_code
_entity_poly.pdbx_strand_id
1 'polypeptide(L)'
;MREIYEFAEFFAAGWRLAYPGKAIPINDGRLDQALQKVRTSLPAKFLELLSFGTTRIGFRCYELPEILHAGFNNLLLSAPTPAHTSVDVIIDDQTARILLRRRGITPQKAIECAKLINSAIPQN
;
A
#
# COMPACT_ATOMS: atom_id res chain seq x y z
N MET A 1 13.79 4.96 -6.02
CA MET A 1 14.07 4.82 -4.57
C MET A 1 13.27 5.79 -3.70
N ARG A 2 13.48 7.12 -3.74
CA ARG A 2 12.73 8.05 -2.85
C ARG A 2 11.21 7.89 -2.96
N GLU A 3 10.67 7.81 -4.18
CA GLU A 3 9.23 7.70 -4.41
C GLU A 3 8.62 6.38 -3.89
N ILE A 4 9.39 5.30 -3.86
CA ILE A 4 8.99 3.99 -3.30
C ILE A 4 8.77 4.11 -1.80
N TYR A 5 9.71 4.73 -1.08
CA TYR A 5 9.56 5.00 0.34
C TYR A 5 8.38 5.94 0.63
N GLU A 6 8.21 6.97 -0.18
CA GLU A 6 7.08 7.90 -0.03
C GLU A 6 5.74 7.21 -0.28
N PHE A 7 5.69 6.27 -1.22
CA PHE A 7 4.50 5.46 -1.46
C PHE A 7 4.25 4.46 -0.32
N ALA A 8 5.29 3.81 0.20
CA ALA A 8 5.17 2.89 1.34
C ALA A 8 4.59 3.61 2.57
N GLU A 9 5.09 4.82 2.87
CA GLU A 9 4.56 5.68 3.93
C GLU A 9 3.09 6.07 3.67
N PHE A 10 2.77 6.54 2.45
CA PHE A 10 1.41 6.88 2.07
C PHE A 10 0.45 5.69 2.21
N PHE A 11 0.87 4.54 1.71
CA PHE A 11 0.08 3.31 1.68
C PHE A 11 -0.18 2.78 3.09
N ALA A 12 0.87 2.62 3.91
CA ALA A 12 0.75 2.17 5.29
C ALA A 12 -0.06 3.16 6.14
N ALA A 13 0.19 4.47 6.02
CA ALA A 13 -0.55 5.48 6.77
C ALA A 13 -2.03 5.55 6.36
N GLY A 14 -2.32 5.51 5.07
CA GLY A 14 -3.69 5.46 4.57
C GLY A 14 -4.44 4.22 5.05
N TRP A 15 -3.78 3.06 5.00
CA TRP A 15 -4.36 1.81 5.48
C TRP A 15 -4.62 1.82 6.98
N ARG A 16 -3.65 2.28 7.80
CA ARG A 16 -3.80 2.41 9.25
C ARG A 16 -5.01 3.24 9.63
N LEU A 17 -5.19 4.40 8.98
CA LEU A 17 -6.28 5.32 9.29
C LEU A 17 -7.63 4.83 8.76
N ALA A 18 -7.65 4.11 7.64
CA ALA A 18 -8.89 3.56 7.08
C ALA A 18 -9.36 2.29 7.82
N TYR A 19 -8.42 1.47 8.28
CA TYR A 19 -8.68 0.14 8.81
C TYR A 19 -7.78 -0.15 10.03
N PRO A 20 -8.04 0.50 11.19
CA PRO A 20 -7.24 0.29 12.39
C PRO A 20 -7.26 -1.19 12.80
N GLY A 21 -6.07 -1.78 12.94
CA GLY A 21 -5.90 -3.20 13.33
C GLY A 21 -6.14 -4.22 12.21
N LYS A 22 -6.43 -3.79 10.97
CA LYS A 22 -6.62 -4.70 9.84
C LYS A 22 -5.32 -4.90 9.07
N ALA A 23 -4.94 -6.15 8.86
CA ALA A 23 -3.81 -6.50 8.00
C ALA A 23 -4.09 -6.20 6.52
N ILE A 24 -3.04 -5.86 5.78
CA ILE A 24 -3.04 -5.71 4.32
C ILE A 24 -2.92 -7.11 3.71
N PRO A 25 -3.85 -7.57 2.87
CA PRO A 25 -3.69 -8.84 2.15
C PRO A 25 -2.65 -8.67 1.03
N ILE A 26 -1.62 -9.52 1.03
CA ILE A 26 -0.51 -9.47 0.06
C ILE A 26 -0.44 -10.74 -0.82
N ASN A 27 -1.42 -11.63 -0.70
CA ASN A 27 -1.44 -12.90 -1.40
C ASN A 27 -1.92 -12.82 -2.86
N ASP A 28 -1.48 -13.80 -3.65
CA ASP A 28 -2.07 -14.23 -4.93
C ASP A 28 -2.28 -13.14 -5.99
N GLY A 29 -1.47 -12.08 -5.97
CA GLY A 29 -1.62 -11.00 -6.95
C GLY A 29 -2.84 -10.10 -6.72
N ARG A 30 -3.59 -10.29 -5.62
CA ARG A 30 -4.84 -9.56 -5.35
C ARG A 30 -4.58 -8.08 -5.13
N LEU A 31 -3.51 -7.76 -4.41
CA LEU A 31 -3.10 -6.38 -4.19
C LEU A 31 -2.59 -5.73 -5.47
N ASP A 32 -1.88 -6.48 -6.32
CA ASP A 32 -1.43 -6.02 -7.64
C ASP A 32 -2.62 -5.60 -8.52
N GLN A 33 -3.65 -6.45 -8.61
CA GLN A 33 -4.87 -6.14 -9.36
C GLN A 33 -5.63 -4.95 -8.77
N ALA A 34 -5.73 -4.87 -7.45
CA ALA A 34 -6.39 -3.75 -6.78
C ALA A 34 -5.69 -2.42 -7.10
N LEU A 35 -4.35 -2.39 -7.01
CA LEU A 35 -3.55 -1.22 -7.34
C LEU A 35 -3.69 -0.80 -8.80
N GLN A 36 -3.79 -1.75 -9.73
CA GLN A 36 -4.05 -1.42 -11.14
C GLN A 36 -5.40 -0.73 -11.31
N LYS A 37 -6.47 -1.27 -10.70
CA LYS A 37 -7.83 -0.74 -10.81
C LYS A 37 -7.95 0.68 -10.26
N VAL A 38 -7.24 0.96 -9.17
CA VAL A 38 -7.32 2.27 -8.50
C VAL A 38 -6.22 3.24 -8.93
N ARG A 39 -5.37 2.85 -9.89
CA ARG A 39 -4.19 3.63 -10.30
C ARG A 39 -4.53 5.09 -10.56
N THR A 40 -5.59 5.36 -11.32
CA THR A 40 -6.03 6.72 -11.68
C THR A 40 -6.58 7.54 -10.53
N SER A 41 -6.88 6.91 -9.39
CA SER A 41 -7.40 7.56 -8.17
C SER A 41 -6.30 7.87 -7.15
N LEU A 42 -5.08 7.37 -7.37
CA LEU A 42 -3.92 7.66 -6.53
C LEU A 42 -3.55 9.15 -6.61
N PRO A 43 -2.90 9.71 -5.58
CA PRO A 43 -2.32 11.05 -5.65
C PRO A 43 -1.45 11.23 -6.91
N ALA A 44 -1.53 12.40 -7.55
CA ALA A 44 -0.86 12.67 -8.84
C ALA A 44 0.63 12.26 -8.86
N LYS A 45 1.34 12.50 -7.75
CA LYS A 45 2.74 12.13 -7.54
C LYS A 45 3.05 10.62 -7.62
N PHE A 46 2.04 9.76 -7.58
CA PHE A 46 2.18 8.30 -7.57
C PHE A 46 1.56 7.63 -8.81
N LEU A 47 0.95 8.39 -9.73
CA LEU A 47 0.25 7.84 -10.90
C LEU A 47 1.19 7.07 -11.84
N GLU A 48 2.42 7.56 -11.99
CA GLU A 48 3.44 6.98 -12.87
C GLU A 48 4.42 6.07 -12.14
N LEU A 49 4.30 5.95 -10.82
CA LEU A 49 5.20 5.14 -10.01
C LEU A 49 4.99 3.63 -10.23
N LEU A 50 3.76 3.22 -10.52
CA LEU A 50 3.39 1.81 -10.58
C LEU A 50 3.31 1.32 -12.03
N SER A 51 4.07 0.27 -12.30
CA SER A 51 4.13 -0.45 -13.56
C SER A 51 3.55 -1.84 -13.38
N PHE A 52 2.77 -2.28 -14.36
CA PHE A 52 2.05 -3.54 -14.27
C PHE A 52 2.29 -4.41 -15.50
N GLY A 53 2.32 -5.73 -15.30
CA GLY A 53 2.41 -6.67 -16.40
C GLY A 53 2.03 -8.09 -16.02
N THR A 54 1.75 -8.89 -17.06
CA THR A 54 1.44 -10.31 -16.92
C THR A 54 2.72 -11.12 -17.01
N THR A 55 3.01 -11.89 -15.96
CA THR A 55 4.14 -12.81 -15.89
C THR A 55 3.66 -14.26 -16.02
N ARG A 56 4.59 -15.22 -16.10
CA ARG A 56 4.26 -16.65 -16.08
C ARG A 56 3.52 -17.10 -14.80
N ILE A 57 3.63 -16.32 -13.73
CA ILE A 57 3.02 -16.59 -12.42
C ILE A 57 1.83 -15.65 -12.12
N GLY A 58 1.31 -14.95 -13.14
CA GLY A 58 0.14 -14.08 -13.02
C GLY A 58 0.44 -12.59 -13.17
N PHE A 59 -0.59 -11.77 -12.93
CA PHE A 59 -0.54 -10.31 -13.02
C PHE A 59 0.21 -9.72 -11.83
N ARG A 60 1.15 -8.81 -12.08
CA ARG A 60 2.05 -8.24 -11.07
C ARG A 60 2.20 -6.72 -11.23
N CYS A 61 2.33 -6.05 -10.10
CA CYS A 61 2.88 -4.72 -9.93
C CYS A 61 4.38 -4.88 -9.65
N TYR A 62 5.24 -4.35 -10.52
CA TYR A 62 6.67 -4.61 -10.44
C TYR A 62 7.33 -3.93 -9.22
N GLU A 63 6.78 -2.80 -8.79
CA GLU A 63 7.29 -2.01 -7.68
C GLU A 63 6.72 -2.45 -6.32
N LEU A 64 5.64 -3.23 -6.31
CA LEU A 64 4.98 -3.64 -5.06
C LEU A 64 5.92 -4.40 -4.09
N PRO A 65 6.77 -5.34 -4.54
CA PRO A 65 7.75 -5.97 -3.65
C PRO A 65 8.70 -4.97 -3.00
N GLU A 66 9.19 -3.98 -3.75
CA GLU A 66 10.10 -2.94 -3.24
C GLU A 66 9.36 -2.00 -2.26
N ILE A 67 8.11 -1.65 -2.56
CA ILE A 67 7.23 -0.85 -1.66
C ILE A 67 7.00 -1.57 -0.33
N LEU A 68 6.68 -2.86 -0.36
CA LEU A 68 6.51 -3.66 0.86
C LEU A 68 7.82 -3.77 1.62
N HIS A 69 8.93 -4.00 0.91
CA HIS A 69 10.26 -4.05 1.50
C HIS A 69 10.67 -2.73 2.18
N ALA A 70 10.39 -1.60 1.53
CA ALA A 70 10.56 -0.27 2.12
C ALA A 70 9.69 -0.10 3.39
N GLY A 71 8.46 -0.61 3.37
CA GLY A 71 7.58 -0.62 4.54
C GLY A 71 8.14 -1.44 5.71
N PHE A 72 8.72 -2.61 5.45
CA PHE A 72 9.38 -3.43 6.47
C PHE A 72 10.60 -2.73 7.06
N ASN A 73 11.49 -2.22 6.21
CA ASN A 73 12.74 -1.59 6.64
C ASN A 73 12.52 -0.30 7.45
N ASN A 74 11.42 0.41 7.18
CA ASN A 74 11.06 1.63 7.91
C ASN A 74 10.13 1.38 9.10
N LEU A 75 9.93 0.12 9.50
CA LEU A 75 9.04 -0.24 10.62
C LEU A 75 7.62 0.32 10.46
N LEU A 76 7.13 0.36 9.21
CA LEU A 76 5.73 0.70 8.90
C LEU A 76 4.85 -0.55 8.90
N LEU A 77 5.44 -1.67 8.51
CA LEU A 77 4.81 -2.96 8.32
C LEU A 77 5.48 -4.04 9.20
N SER A 78 4.72 -5.04 9.65
CA SER A 78 5.26 -6.17 10.40
C SER A 78 6.21 -7.01 9.55
N ALA A 79 7.19 -7.66 10.17
CA ALA A 79 8.12 -8.50 9.44
C ALA A 79 7.38 -9.60 8.66
N PRO A 80 7.86 -9.94 7.46
CA PRO A 80 7.17 -10.89 6.61
C PRO A 80 7.28 -12.28 7.28
N THR A 81 6.13 -12.95 7.56
CA THR A 81 6.09 -14.30 8.16
C THR A 81 6.09 -15.41 7.09
N PRO A 82 6.60 -16.63 7.33
CA PRO A 82 6.72 -17.67 6.28
C PRO A 82 5.43 -17.99 5.49
N ALA A 83 4.25 -17.66 6.03
CA ALA A 83 2.97 -17.84 5.36
C ALA A 83 2.56 -16.68 4.43
N HIS A 84 3.21 -15.50 4.49
CA HIS A 84 2.99 -14.27 3.71
C HIS A 84 1.60 -14.07 3.07
N THR A 85 0.50 -14.31 3.79
CA THR A 85 -0.84 -14.04 3.26
C THR A 85 -1.27 -12.60 3.49
N SER A 86 -0.78 -12.01 4.58
CA SER A 86 -1.07 -10.64 4.98
C SER A 86 0.11 -10.03 5.74
N VAL A 87 0.08 -8.71 5.86
CA VAL A 87 1.04 -7.92 6.64
C VAL A 87 0.32 -6.91 7.52
N ASP A 88 0.77 -6.78 8.76
CA ASP A 88 0.18 -5.82 9.69
C ASP A 88 0.80 -4.44 9.52
N VAL A 89 -0.01 -3.40 9.72
CA VAL A 89 0.49 -2.03 9.83
C VAL A 89 0.79 -1.74 11.31
N ILE A 90 2.05 -1.50 11.62
CA ILE A 90 2.54 -1.41 13.01
C ILE A 90 2.65 0.01 13.55
N ILE A 91 2.51 1.03 12.69
CA ILE A 91 2.45 2.44 13.11
C ILE A 91 1.11 2.80 13.75
N ASP A 92 1.13 3.74 14.68
CA ASP A 92 -0.07 4.32 15.27
C ASP A 92 -0.68 5.44 14.40
N ASP A 93 -1.87 5.90 14.78
CA ASP A 93 -2.63 6.92 14.07
C ASP A 93 -1.90 8.28 14.06
N GLN A 94 -1.15 8.60 15.11
CA GLN A 94 -0.39 9.83 15.21
C GLN A 94 0.76 9.83 14.20
N THR A 95 1.52 8.75 14.14
CA THR A 95 2.61 8.54 13.20
C THR A 95 2.08 8.57 11.76
N ALA A 96 0.97 7.87 11.48
CA ALA A 96 0.31 7.90 10.17
C ALA A 96 -0.01 9.34 9.72
N ARG A 97 -0.59 10.17 10.61
CA ARG A 97 -0.89 11.57 10.30
C ARG A 97 0.36 12.41 10.05
N ILE A 98 1.45 12.17 10.80
CA ILE A 98 2.73 12.86 10.61
C ILE A 98 3.33 12.52 9.24
N LEU A 99 3.34 11.24 8.86
CA LEU A 99 3.85 10.79 7.56
C LEU A 99 3.07 11.45 6.41
N LEU A 100 1.74 11.43 6.47
CA LEU A 100 0.89 12.06 5.46
C LEU A 100 1.14 13.58 5.36
N ARG A 101 1.26 14.27 6.50
CA ARG A 101 1.57 15.71 6.55
C ARG A 101 2.91 16.02 5.87
N ARG A 102 3.96 15.24 6.13
CA ARG A 102 5.28 15.41 5.48
C ARG A 102 5.24 15.25 3.97
N ARG A 103 4.25 14.51 3.45
CA ARG A 103 4.06 14.29 2.01
C ARG A 103 3.04 15.24 1.38
N GLY A 104 2.47 16.17 2.14
CA GLY A 104 1.44 17.09 1.65
C GLY A 104 0.12 16.39 1.30
N ILE A 105 -0.15 15.23 1.90
CA ILE A 105 -1.37 14.44 1.65
C ILE A 105 -2.31 14.59 2.85
N THR A 106 -3.58 14.87 2.60
CA THR A 106 -4.57 14.96 3.67
C THR A 106 -4.93 13.56 4.18
N PRO A 107 -5.20 13.38 5.49
CA PRO A 107 -5.68 12.11 6.04
C PRO A 107 -6.91 11.58 5.30
N GLN A 108 -7.86 12.46 4.97
CA GLN A 108 -9.07 12.11 4.25
C GLN A 108 -8.78 11.48 2.88
N LYS A 109 -7.89 12.10 2.09
CA LYS A 109 -7.52 11.58 0.77
C LYS A 109 -6.82 10.22 0.87
N ALA A 110 -5.96 10.03 1.88
CA ALA A 110 -5.28 8.76 2.12
C ALA A 110 -6.26 7.65 2.51
N ILE A 111 -7.24 7.97 3.38
CA ILE A 111 -8.30 7.05 3.78
C ILE A 111 -9.15 6.65 2.57
N GLU A 112 -9.55 7.59 1.73
CA GLU A 112 -10.31 7.32 0.51
C GLU A 112 -9.55 6.39 -0.43
N CYS A 113 -8.26 6.64 -0.65
CA CYS A 113 -7.43 5.77 -1.49
C CYS A 113 -7.31 4.36 -0.90
N ALA A 114 -7.06 4.23 0.40
CA ALA A 114 -7.00 2.92 1.06
C ALA A 114 -8.33 2.16 0.96
N LYS A 115 -9.46 2.88 1.10
CA LYS A 115 -10.80 2.29 0.92
C LYS A 115 -11.03 1.78 -0.50
N LEU A 116 -10.64 2.57 -1.50
CA LEU A 116 -10.70 2.17 -2.91
C LEU A 116 -9.83 0.95 -3.20
N ILE A 117 -8.60 0.91 -2.66
CA ILE A 117 -7.72 -0.25 -2.82
C ILE A 117 -8.39 -1.48 -2.23
N ASN A 118 -8.86 -1.40 -0.97
CA ASN A 118 -9.48 -2.53 -0.31
C ASN A 118 -10.79 -2.99 -0.98
N SER A 119 -11.60 -2.10 -1.56
CA SER A 119 -12.79 -2.51 -2.31
C SER A 119 -12.46 -3.14 -3.66
N ALA A 120 -11.32 -2.80 -4.25
CA ALA A 120 -10.84 -3.35 -5.51
C ALA A 120 -10.16 -4.73 -5.37
N ILE A 121 -9.82 -5.14 -4.14
CA ILE A 121 -9.28 -6.47 -3.81
C ILE A 121 -10.37 -7.51 -4.09
N PRO A 122 -10.16 -8.44 -5.06
CA PRO A 122 -11.15 -9.46 -5.40
C PRO A 122 -11.50 -10.27 -4.17
N GLN A 123 -12.78 -10.42 -3.82
CA GLN A 123 -13.22 -11.37 -2.79
C GLN A 123 -13.41 -12.73 -3.47
N ASN A 124 -12.77 -13.79 -2.97
CA ASN A 124 -13.08 -15.16 -3.39
C ASN A 124 -14.38 -15.61 -2.72
#